data_AF-F7NT80-F1
#
_entry.id   AF-F7NT80-F1
#
_cell.length_a   1.000
_cell.length_b   1.000
_cell.length_c   1.000
_cell.angle_alpha   90.00
_cell.angle_beta   90.00
_cell.angle_gamma   90.00
#
_symmetry.space_group_name_H-M   'P 1'
#
loop_
_entity.id
_entity.type
_entity.pdbx_description
1 polymer ?
#
loop_
_entity_poly.entity_id
_entity_poly.type
_entity_poly.pdbx_seq_one_letter_code
_entity_poly.pdbx_strand_id
1 'polypeptide(L)'
;MKIALVAAVMASLACAVNLTVAQELAKAPLSVPAAAKVADKAKLNINQASVEQLDALPGIGEKKAQAIKDYISANGPIKDQKQLTEVKGIGEKMAAQIAEHVSF
;
A
#
# COMPACT_ATOMS: atom_id res chain seq x y z
N MET A 1 -37.02 -40.04 -34.47
CA MET A 1 -37.16 -38.61 -34.81
C MET A 1 -38.57 -38.17 -34.43
N LYS A 2 -38.71 -37.54 -33.26
CA LYS A 2 -39.95 -37.00 -32.68
C LYS A 2 -39.54 -36.19 -31.45
N ILE A 3 -39.41 -34.88 -31.57
CA ILE A 3 -39.87 -33.98 -30.52
C ILE A 3 -40.19 -32.63 -31.15
N ALA A 4 -41.39 -32.18 -30.84
CA ALA A 4 -42.01 -30.97 -31.33
C ALA A 4 -41.97 -29.90 -30.21
N LEU A 5 -42.17 -28.65 -30.64
CA LEU A 5 -43.05 -27.66 -29.99
C LEU A 5 -42.57 -27.05 -28.66
N VAL A 6 -42.07 -25.81 -28.72
CA VAL A 6 -42.46 -24.74 -27.77
C VAL A 6 -42.54 -23.38 -28.49
N ALA A 7 -43.78 -22.90 -28.56
CA ALA A 7 -44.28 -21.53 -28.45
C ALA A 7 -43.80 -20.41 -29.40
N ALA A 8 -44.72 -20.05 -30.29
CA ALA A 8 -44.93 -18.70 -30.80
C ALA A 8 -45.59 -17.78 -29.74
N VAL A 9 -45.38 -16.46 -29.86
CA VAL A 9 -46.31 -15.30 -29.60
C VAL A 9 -45.46 -14.03 -29.83
N MET A 10 -45.59 -13.35 -30.97
CA MET A 10 -46.48 -12.20 -31.25
C MET A 10 -46.10 -10.96 -30.41
N ALA A 11 -45.38 -9.99 -30.99
CA ALA A 11 -45.91 -8.84 -31.74
C ALA A 11 -46.35 -7.65 -30.86
N SER A 12 -45.57 -6.57 -30.87
CA SER A 12 -45.98 -5.14 -30.78
C SER A 12 -44.71 -4.30 -30.58
N LEU A 13 -44.28 -3.56 -31.60
CA LEU A 13 -44.60 -2.13 -31.78
C LEU A 13 -43.87 -1.23 -30.76
N ALA A 14 -42.74 -0.65 -31.15
CA ALA A 14 -42.54 0.81 -31.19
C ALA A 14 -41.05 1.21 -31.34
N CYS A 15 -40.88 2.25 -32.16
CA CYS A 15 -39.83 3.27 -32.13
C CYS A 15 -38.38 2.89 -32.42
N ALA A 16 -38.03 3.08 -33.70
CA ALA A 16 -36.74 3.64 -34.07
C ALA A 16 -36.58 5.05 -33.47
N VAL A 17 -35.49 5.31 -32.74
CA VAL A 17 -34.91 6.66 -32.56
C VAL A 17 -33.40 6.50 -32.37
N ASN A 18 -32.63 6.99 -33.35
CA ASN A 18 -31.27 7.47 -33.13
C ASN A 18 -31.36 8.75 -32.31
N LEU A 19 -30.81 8.83 -31.09
CA LEU A 19 -30.36 10.12 -30.51
C LEU A 19 -29.50 9.96 -29.25
N THR A 20 -28.28 10.49 -29.33
CA THR A 20 -27.51 11.21 -28.30
C THR A 20 -28.13 11.34 -26.90
N VAL A 21 -27.40 10.83 -25.89
CA VAL A 21 -27.29 11.34 -24.50
C VAL A 21 -25.80 11.21 -24.15
N ALA A 22 -24.99 12.28 -24.17
CA ALA A 22 -24.82 13.28 -23.11
C ALA A 22 -24.44 12.66 -21.75
N GLN A 23 -23.16 12.34 -21.57
CA GLN A 23 -22.54 12.25 -20.25
C GLN A 23 -21.57 13.43 -20.10
N GLU A 24 -22.02 14.48 -19.42
CA GLU A 24 -21.18 15.58 -18.95
C GLU A 24 -21.44 15.74 -17.45
N LEU A 25 -20.38 16.09 -16.72
CA LEU A 25 -20.29 16.45 -15.28
C LEU A 25 -20.06 15.23 -14.35
N ALA A 26 -18.89 15.03 -13.73
CA ALA A 26 -17.94 16.01 -13.23
C ALA A 26 -16.52 15.46 -13.01
N LYS A 27 -15.56 16.39 -13.15
CA LYS A 27 -14.20 16.44 -12.59
C LYS A 27 -13.05 16.16 -13.57
N ALA A 28 -12.82 17.13 -14.46
CA ALA A 28 -11.48 17.46 -14.94
C ALA A 28 -10.92 18.64 -14.12
N PRO A 29 -9.65 19.02 -14.29
CA PRO A 29 -8.43 18.24 -14.53
C PRO A 29 -7.41 18.57 -13.42
N LEU A 30 -6.17 18.10 -13.53
CA LEU A 30 -4.91 18.71 -13.07
C LEU A 30 -3.89 17.54 -13.01
N SER A 31 -2.98 17.48 -13.97
CA SER A 31 -1.57 17.89 -13.76
C SER A 31 -0.87 16.91 -12.83
N VAL A 32 0.14 16.13 -13.19
CA VAL A 32 1.29 16.36 -14.08
C VAL A 32 2.02 15.01 -14.22
N PRO A 33 2.75 14.76 -15.31
CA PRO A 33 3.65 13.63 -15.42
C PRO A 33 4.89 13.93 -14.56
N ALA A 34 4.97 13.33 -13.38
CA ALA A 34 6.13 13.43 -12.51
C ALA A 34 6.27 12.09 -11.80
N ALA A 35 7.40 11.45 -11.74
CA ALA A 35 8.71 11.66 -12.31
C ALA A 35 9.31 10.25 -12.28
N ALA A 36 10.40 10.03 -13.01
CA ALA A 36 11.21 8.85 -12.81
C ALA A 36 11.41 8.66 -11.30
N LYS A 37 10.86 7.57 -10.75
CA LYS A 37 11.29 7.13 -9.43
C LYS A 37 12.71 6.63 -9.67
N VAL A 38 13.64 7.58 -9.53
CA VAL A 38 15.06 7.35 -9.28
C VAL A 38 15.12 6.12 -8.37
N ALA A 39 16.07 5.24 -8.64
CA ALA A 39 16.31 4.07 -7.80
C ALA A 39 16.79 4.52 -6.42
N ASP A 40 15.90 5.15 -5.67
CA ASP A 40 15.96 5.37 -4.24
C ASP A 40 15.98 3.97 -3.67
N LYS A 41 17.17 3.58 -3.20
CA LYS A 41 17.44 2.37 -2.45
C LYS A 41 16.22 2.12 -1.56
N ALA A 42 15.47 1.06 -1.86
CA ALA A 42 14.15 0.85 -1.28
C ALA A 42 14.30 0.76 0.24
N LYS A 43 13.84 1.80 0.96
CA LYS A 43 13.90 1.84 2.41
C LYS A 43 12.96 0.77 2.96
N LEU A 44 13.43 0.04 3.97
CA LEU A 44 12.63 -0.97 4.64
C LEU A 44 11.62 -0.29 5.56
N ASN A 45 10.33 -0.62 5.46
CA ASN A 45 9.34 -0.08 6.40
C ASN A 45 9.51 -0.71 7.78
N ILE A 46 9.94 0.05 8.79
CA ILE A 46 10.24 -0.49 10.12
C ILE A 46 8.98 -0.97 10.87
N ASN A 47 7.84 -0.34 10.62
CA ASN A 47 6.57 -0.67 11.26
C ASN A 47 5.98 -1.98 10.73
N GLN A 48 6.26 -2.31 9.47
CA GLN A 48 5.75 -3.51 8.79
C GLN A 48 6.79 -4.61 8.62
N ALA A 49 8.07 -4.34 8.90
CA ALA A 49 9.13 -5.31 8.76
C ALA A 49 8.95 -6.53 9.68
N SER A 50 9.39 -7.68 9.18
CA SER A 50 9.57 -8.91 9.96
C SER A 50 10.85 -8.83 10.79
N VAL A 51 10.97 -9.72 11.79
CA VAL A 51 12.17 -9.81 12.64
C VAL A 51 13.42 -10.07 11.80
N GLU A 52 13.32 -10.94 10.79
CA GLU A 52 14.41 -11.28 9.86
C GLU A 52 14.83 -10.07 9.00
N GLN A 53 13.87 -9.26 8.55
CA GLN A 53 14.17 -8.06 7.77
C GLN A 53 14.84 -6.98 8.62
N LEU A 54 14.45 -6.87 9.89
CA LEU A 54 15.10 -5.98 10.85
C LEU A 54 16.50 -6.48 11.22
N ASP A 55 16.68 -7.79 11.40
CA ASP A 55 17.97 -8.44 11.66
C ASP A 55 18.97 -8.26 10.51
N ALA A 56 18.48 -8.17 9.27
CA ALA A 56 19.31 -7.84 8.11
C ALA A 56 19.87 -6.41 8.12
N LEU A 57 19.39 -5.53 9.02
CA LEU A 57 19.92 -4.17 9.17
C LEU A 57 21.25 -4.17 9.94
N PRO A 58 22.22 -3.36 9.53
CA PRO A 58 23.53 -3.34 10.16
C PRO A 58 23.44 -2.97 11.65
N GLY A 59 23.87 -3.89 12.51
CA GLY A 59 23.89 -3.69 13.97
C GLY A 59 22.57 -3.94 14.70
N ILE A 60 21.50 -4.28 13.99
CA ILE A 60 20.31 -4.91 14.54
C ILE A 60 20.55 -6.41 14.54
N GLY A 61 20.27 -7.03 15.68
CA GLY A 61 20.26 -8.48 15.81
C GLY A 61 18.86 -8.93 16.25
N GLU A 62 18.57 -10.23 16.20
CA GLU A 62 17.31 -10.85 16.61
C GLU A 62 16.70 -10.23 17.88
N LYS A 63 17.49 -10.06 18.95
CA LYS A 63 17.03 -9.45 20.21
C LYS A 63 16.54 -8.01 20.05
N LYS A 64 17.20 -7.21 19.22
CA LYS A 64 16.82 -5.81 18.96
C LYS A 64 15.65 -5.73 18.00
N ALA A 65 15.63 -6.60 16.99
CA ALA A 65 14.51 -6.72 16.06
C ALA A 65 13.22 -7.07 16.83
N GLN A 66 13.29 -8.00 17.78
CA GLN A 66 12.17 -8.31 18.67
C GLN A 66 11.79 -7.10 19.53
N ALA A 67 12.76 -6.40 20.12
CA ALA A 67 12.49 -5.19 20.91
C ALA A 67 11.77 -4.09 20.10
N ILE A 68 12.04 -3.95 18.80
CA ILE A 68 11.31 -3.03 17.91
C ILE A 68 9.84 -3.46 17.80
N LYS A 69 9.57 -4.75 17.57
CA LYS A 69 8.19 -5.25 17.51
C LYS A 69 7.47 -5.08 18.84
N ASP A 70 8.14 -5.36 19.95
CA ASP A 70 7.60 -5.18 21.30
C ASP A 70 7.28 -3.70 21.55
N TYR A 71 8.17 -2.79 21.15
CA TYR A 71 7.93 -1.35 21.22
C TYR A 71 6.71 -0.95 20.39
N ILE A 72 6.58 -1.46 19.17
CA ILE A 72 5.44 -1.17 18.30
C ILE A 72 4.12 -1.68 18.90
N SER A 73 4.14 -2.88 19.50
CA SER A 73 2.97 -3.45 20.18
C SER A 73 2.57 -2.67 21.44
N ALA A 74 3.53 -2.09 22.16
CA ALA A 74 3.26 -1.36 23.40
C ALA A 74 2.95 0.13 23.18
N ASN A 75 3.62 0.80 22.25
CA ASN A 75 3.57 2.25 22.04
C ASN A 75 2.88 2.65 20.72
N GLY A 76 2.70 1.70 19.80
CA GLY A 76 2.21 1.95 18.45
C GLY A 76 3.34 2.20 17.44
N PRO A 77 3.00 2.64 16.21
CA PRO A 77 3.97 2.77 15.14
C PRO A 77 5.04 3.84 15.44
N ILE A 78 6.28 3.52 15.10
CA ILE A 78 7.44 4.41 15.19
C ILE A 78 7.29 5.46 14.09
N LYS A 79 7.35 6.75 14.45
CA LYS A 79 7.16 7.87 13.50
C LYS A 79 8.45 8.56 13.09
N ASP A 80 9.49 8.39 13.89
CA ASP A 80 10.74 9.13 13.74
C ASP A 80 11.92 8.41 14.38
N GLN A 81 13.12 8.88 14.06
CA GLN A 81 14.36 8.31 14.58
C GLN A 81 14.47 8.43 16.11
N LYS A 82 13.89 9.45 16.73
CA LYS A 82 13.97 9.62 18.19
C LYS A 82 13.22 8.49 18.89
N GLN A 83 12.08 8.06 18.37
CA GLN A 83 11.36 6.89 18.89
C GLN A 83 12.16 5.59 18.79
N LEU A 84 13.08 5.46 17.81
CA LEU A 84 13.98 4.30 17.77
C LEU A 84 14.93 4.24 18.97
N THR A 85 15.31 5.37 19.55
CA THR A 85 16.16 5.41 20.75
C THR A 85 15.42 5.00 22.03
N GLU A 86 14.09 4.97 21.99
CA GLU A 86 13.26 4.50 23.10
C GLU A 86 13.14 2.95 23.10
N VAL A 87 13.51 2.31 21.99
CA VAL A 87 13.58 0.85 21.89
C VAL A 87 14.75 0.32 22.70
N LYS A 88 14.48 -0.65 23.57
CA LYS A 88 15.49 -1.25 24.45
C LYS A 88 16.66 -1.81 23.65
N GLY A 89 17.86 -1.27 23.87
CA GLY A 89 19.10 -1.73 23.23
C GLY A 89 19.44 -1.04 21.90
N ILE A 90 18.65 -0.05 21.47
CA ILE A 90 18.97 0.84 20.35
C ILE A 90 19.40 2.20 20.91
N GLY A 91 20.69 2.52 20.80
CA GLY A 91 21.21 3.85 21.17
C GLY A 91 21.17 4.84 20.01
N GLU A 92 21.46 6.12 20.28
CA GLU A 92 21.42 7.22 19.29
C GLU A 92 22.21 6.92 18.01
N LYS A 93 23.43 6.40 18.16
CA LYS A 93 24.28 6.01 17.02
C LYS A 93 23.61 4.95 16.14
N MET A 94 23.01 3.94 16.77
CA MET A 94 22.36 2.85 16.05
C MET A 94 21.07 3.31 15.40
N ALA A 95 20.26 4.11 16.11
CA ALA A 95 19.06 4.73 15.59
C ALA A 95 19.36 5.56 14.34
N ALA A 96 20.45 6.33 14.35
CA ALA A 96 20.90 7.10 13.18
C ALA A 96 21.25 6.18 12.00
N GLN A 97 22.05 5.14 12.24
CA GLN A 97 22.45 4.19 11.19
C GLN A 97 21.24 3.50 10.56
N ILE A 98 20.30 2.99 11.35
CA ILE A 98 19.12 2.31 10.80
C ILE A 98 18.14 3.29 10.14
N ALA A 99 18.01 4.52 10.64
CA ALA A 99 17.13 5.55 10.07
C ALA A 99 17.48 5.90 8.61
N GLU A 100 18.74 5.70 8.18
CA GLU A 100 19.13 5.88 6.78
C GLU A 100 18.59 4.75 5.87
N HIS A 101 18.37 3.57 6.42
CA HIS A 101 17.95 2.37 5.69
C HIS A 101 16.45 2.08 5.81
N VAL A 102 15.75 2.72 6.75
CA VAL A 102 14.33 2.45 7.02
C VAL A 102 13.43 3.65 6.72
N SER A 103 12.16 3.36 6.53
CA SER A 103 11.07 4.33 6.55
C SER A 103 10.18 4.09 7.76
N PHE A 104 9.70 5.17 8.36
CA PHE A 104 8.70 5.19 9.43
C PHE A 104 7.30 5.16 8.83
#